data_AF-A0A225VM64-F1
#
_entry.id   AF-A0A225VM64-F1
#
_cell.length_a   1.000
_cell.length_b   1.000
_cell.length_c   1.000
_cell.angle_alpha   90.00
_cell.angle_beta   90.00
_cell.angle_gamma   90.00
#
_symmetry.space_group_name_H-M   'P 1'
#
loop_
_entity.id
_entity.type
_entity.pdbx_description
1 polymer ?
#
loop_
_entity_poly.entity_id
_entity_poly.type
_entity_poly.pdbx_seq_one_letter_code
_entity_poly.pdbx_strand_id
1 'polypeptide(L)'
;MTASVAVKFTSSWNLNGWYPCSKYTFSDESSSAGHDAQCAVYKAPLCYSGICETPDGVNPNVDIFVKRFRATITPEKASNVWLLQG
;
A
#
# COMPACT_ATOMS: atom_id res chain seq x y z
N MET A 1 -11.98 -13.15 35.70
CA MET A 1 -11.60 -11.77 35.32
C MET A 1 -10.79 -11.87 34.04
N THR A 2 -11.44 -11.74 32.89
CA THR A 2 -10.78 -11.75 31.57
C THR A 2 -10.35 -10.32 31.25
N ALA A 3 -9.04 -10.06 31.29
CA ALA A 3 -8.49 -8.77 30.92
C ALA A 3 -8.47 -8.64 29.39
N SER A 4 -9.24 -7.70 28.85
CA SER A 4 -9.17 -7.33 27.43
C SER A 4 -7.87 -6.57 27.17
N VAL A 5 -6.98 -7.15 26.38
CA VAL A 5 -5.76 -6.47 25.93
C VAL A 5 -6.14 -5.51 24.80
N ALA A 6 -6.06 -4.21 25.07
CA ALA A 6 -6.24 -3.19 24.05
C ALA A 6 -5.03 -3.20 23.10
N VAL A 7 -5.22 -3.71 21.89
CA VAL A 7 -4.21 -3.64 20.83
C VAL A 7 -4.15 -2.20 20.32
N LYS A 8 -3.11 -1.46 20.73
CA LYS A 8 -2.80 -0.15 20.15
C LYS A 8 -2.25 -0.37 18.74
N PHE A 9 -3.09 -0.23 17.73
CA PHE A 9 -2.62 -0.05 16.36
C PHE A 9 -1.99 1.33 16.25
N THR A 10 -0.65 1.41 16.33
CA THR A 10 0.08 2.62 15.93
C THR A 10 -0.03 2.74 14.42
N SER A 11 -0.99 3.54 13.96
CA SER A 11 -1.39 3.69 12.55
C SER A 11 -0.40 4.52 11.72
N SER A 12 0.89 4.44 12.00
CA SER A 12 1.89 5.24 11.30
C SER A 12 3.07 4.35 10.90
N TRP A 13 3.58 4.58 9.68
CA TRP A 13 4.88 4.13 9.14
C TRP A 13 4.98 2.83 8.30
N ASN A 14 3.90 2.14 7.92
CA ASN A 14 4.06 0.99 7.00
C ASN A 14 4.13 1.39 5.52
N LEU A 15 3.77 2.63 5.16
CA LEU A 15 3.89 3.15 3.80
C LEU A 15 5.19 3.95 3.65
N ASN A 16 5.99 3.66 2.63
CA ASN A 16 7.26 4.36 2.37
C ASN A 16 7.12 5.76 1.74
N GLY A 17 5.91 6.30 1.68
CA GLY A 17 5.61 7.57 1.04
C GLY A 17 5.29 7.43 -0.46
N TRP A 18 4.65 8.46 -1.01
CA TRP A 18 4.27 8.50 -2.42
C TRP A 18 5.37 9.16 -3.24
N TYR A 19 5.88 8.44 -4.25
CA TYR A 19 6.89 8.94 -5.18
C TYR A 19 6.40 8.79 -6.63
N PRO A 20 6.90 9.60 -7.58
CA PRO A 20 6.60 9.40 -9.00
C PRO A 20 6.99 7.98 -9.42
N CYS A 21 6.08 7.26 -10.06
CA CYS A 21 6.40 5.94 -10.60
C CYS A 21 7.54 6.05 -11.63
N SER A 22 8.41 5.04 -11.72
CA SER A 22 9.43 5.00 -12.78
C SER A 22 8.77 5.05 -14.15
N LYS A 23 9.34 5.85 -15.06
CA LYS A 23 8.99 5.79 -16.49
C LYS A 23 9.79 4.64 -17.12
N TYR A 24 9.24 3.96 -18.15
CA TYR A 24 9.81 2.83 -18.98
C TYR A 24 9.49 1.39 -18.47
N THR A 25 9.01 0.41 -19.28
CA THR A 25 9.56 -0.17 -20.54
C THR A 25 8.46 -0.85 -21.41
N PHE A 26 7.74 -0.13 -22.28
CA PHE A 26 7.13 -0.69 -23.49
C PHE A 26 7.14 0.40 -24.56
N SER A 27 7.76 0.11 -25.71
CA SER A 27 7.90 1.01 -26.85
C SER A 27 6.70 0.97 -27.79
N ASP A 28 5.49 0.74 -27.26
CA ASP A 28 4.29 0.67 -28.08
C ASP A 28 3.22 1.61 -27.50
N GLU A 29 3.14 2.79 -28.12
CA GLU A 29 1.92 3.45 -28.60
C GLU A 29 0.62 3.31 -27.77
N SER A 30 0.71 3.36 -26.44
CA SER A 30 -0.39 3.84 -25.60
C SER A 30 0.22 4.39 -24.33
N SER A 31 0.91 5.53 -24.49
CA SER A 31 1.11 6.45 -23.39
C SER A 31 -0.28 6.68 -22.79
N SER A 32 -0.55 6.15 -21.60
CA SER A 32 -1.67 6.62 -20.80
C SER A 32 -1.44 8.13 -20.66
N ALA A 33 -2.14 8.90 -21.48
CA ALA A 33 -1.82 10.29 -21.70
C ALA A 33 -1.81 11.01 -20.35
N GLY A 34 -0.63 11.52 -19.96
CA GLY A 34 -0.51 12.61 -18.99
C GLY A 34 -1.02 12.40 -17.55
N HIS A 35 -1.20 11.19 -17.05
CA HIS A 35 -1.54 11.02 -15.63
C HIS A 35 -0.30 10.75 -14.78
N ASP A 36 0.06 11.71 -13.92
CA ASP A 36 1.13 11.61 -12.93
C ASP A 36 0.80 10.51 -11.89
N ALA A 37 1.13 9.27 -12.26
CA ALA A 37 0.98 8.13 -11.38
C ALA A 37 1.96 8.23 -10.21
N GLN A 38 1.46 7.92 -9.01
CA GLN A 38 2.26 7.84 -7.81
C GLN A 38 2.34 6.39 -7.34
N CYS A 39 3.54 5.99 -6.95
CA CYS A 39 3.85 4.66 -6.47
C CYS A 39 4.22 4.71 -5.00
N ALA A 40 3.93 3.63 -4.28
CA ALA A 40 4.34 3.43 -2.91
C ALA A 40 4.44 1.93 -2.61
N VAL A 41 5.16 1.59 -1.55
CA VAL A 41 5.23 0.24 -0.98
C VAL A 41 4.69 0.30 0.43
N TYR A 42 3.70 -0.55 0.69
CA TYR A 42 3.14 -0.78 2.01
C TYR A 42 3.67 -2.11 2.57
N LYS A 43 4.31 -2.06 3.74
CA LYS A 43 4.75 -3.26 4.46
C LYS A 43 3.60 -3.81 5.28
N ALA A 44 2.93 -4.84 4.77
CA ALA A 44 1.86 -5.52 5.49
C ALA A 44 2.45 -6.64 6.36
N PRO A 45 1.98 -6.86 7.59
CA PRO A 45 2.39 -8.03 8.36
C PRO A 45 1.76 -9.31 7.77
N LEU A 46 2.52 -10.40 7.77
CA LEU A 46 2.04 -11.74 7.44
C LEU A 46 1.19 -12.32 8.58
N CYS A 47 1.59 -12.02 9.82
CA CYS A 47 0.88 -12.42 11.03
C CYS A 47 0.38 -11.19 11.78
N TYR A 48 -0.92 -11.18 12.09
CA TYR A 48 -1.51 -10.18 12.96
C TYR A 48 -1.55 -10.70 14.40
N SER A 49 -1.32 -9.81 15.36
CA SER A 49 -1.37 -10.11 16.79
C SER A 49 -2.71 -10.77 17.16
N GLY A 50 -2.64 -11.88 17.89
CA GLY A 50 -3.81 -12.66 18.29
C GLY A 50 -4.31 -13.67 17.25
N ILE A 51 -3.69 -13.73 16.06
CA ILE A 51 -4.00 -14.74 15.03
C ILE A 51 -2.85 -15.72 14.88
N CYS A 52 -1.61 -15.23 14.71
CA CYS A 52 -0.41 -16.06 14.61
C CYS A 52 0.84 -15.32 15.05
N GLU A 53 1.92 -16.08 15.24
CA GLU A 53 3.26 -15.58 15.50
C GLU A 53 4.15 -15.87 14.29
N THR A 54 4.98 -14.90 13.90
CA THR A 54 5.98 -15.15 12.86
C THR A 54 7.14 -15.94 13.46
N PRO A 55 7.54 -17.08 12.86
CA PRO A 55 8.69 -17.85 13.33
C PRO A 55 9.99 -17.03 13.30
N ASP A 56 10.90 -17.36 14.20
CA ASP A 56 12.23 -16.76 14.24
C ASP A 56 12.97 -16.98 12.91
N GLY A 57 13.62 -15.93 12.41
CA GLY A 57 14.40 -15.97 11.16
C GLY A 57 13.57 -15.79 9.88
N VAL A 58 12.26 -15.58 9.97
CA VAL A 58 11.39 -15.26 8.83
C VAL A 58 11.07 -13.77 8.81
N ASN A 59 10.99 -13.17 7.61
CA ASN A 59 10.51 -11.79 7.48
C ASN A 59 9.02 -11.73 7.85
N PRO A 60 8.61 -10.99 8.90
CA PRO A 60 7.21 -10.92 9.33
C PRO A 60 6.32 -10.10 8.41
N ASN A 61 6.87 -9.51 7.33
CA ASN A 61 6.15 -8.62 6.45
C ASN A 61 6.22 -9.03 4.97
N VAL A 62 5.20 -8.63 4.22
CA VAL A 62 5.16 -8.64 2.76
C VAL A 62 5.09 -7.20 2.24
N ASP A 63 5.85 -6.93 1.19
CA ASP A 63 5.85 -5.65 0.50
C ASP A 63 4.70 -5.62 -0.52
N ILE A 64 3.71 -4.77 -0.29
CA ILE A 64 2.59 -4.52 -1.20
C ILE A 64 2.91 -3.28 -2.02
N PHE A 65 3.19 -3.48 -3.30
CA PHE A 65 3.37 -2.37 -4.24
C PHE A 65 2.01 -1.83 -4.69
N VAL A 66 1.83 -0.52 -4.59
CA VAL A 66 0.60 0.16 -5.03
C VAL A 66 0.95 1.26 -6.02
N LYS A 67 0.14 1.36 -7.08
CA LYS A 67 0.15 2.44 -8.05
C LYS A 67 -1.19 3.16 -7.96
N ARG A 68 -1.17 4.48 -7.79
CA ARG A 68 -2.39 5.31 -7.78
C ARG A 68 -2.33 6.41 -8.81
N PHE A 69 -3.51 6.83 -9.26
CA PHE A 69 -3.73 8.06 -10.00
C PHE A 69 -4.56 8.99 -9.12
N ARG A 70 -4.10 10.23 -8.91
CA ARG A 70 -4.87 11.19 -8.11
C ARG A 70 -6.09 11.67 -8.90
N ALA A 71 -7.20 11.92 -8.21
CA ALA A 71 -8.36 12.54 -8.82
C ALA A 71 -8.00 13.92 -9.39
N THR A 72 -8.56 14.27 -10.54
CA THR A 72 -8.31 15.57 -11.19
C THR A 72 -9.03 16.72 -10.50
N ILE A 73 -10.15 16.44 -9.81
CA ILE A 73 -10.96 17.42 -9.09
C ILE A 73 -10.90 17.10 -7.60
N THR A 74 -10.38 18.05 -6.80
CA THR A 74 -10.32 17.97 -5.32
C THR A 74 -9.71 16.67 -4.77
N PRO A 75 -8.44 16.36 -5.10
CA PRO A 75 -7.82 15.07 -4.79
C PRO A 75 -7.69 14.74 -3.30
N GLU A 76 -7.75 15.73 -2.40
CA GLU A 76 -7.71 15.52 -0.95
C GLU A 76 -9.06 15.09 -0.35
N LYS A 77 -10.16 15.25 -1.09
CA LYS A 77 -11.53 14.93 -0.65
C LYS A 77 -12.18 13.81 -1.46
N ALA A 78 -11.55 13.40 -2.56
CA ALA A 78 -12.06 12.34 -3.42
C ALA A 78 -11.91 10.97 -2.75
N SER A 79 -12.91 10.10 -2.94
CA SER A 79 -12.83 8.70 -2.54
C SER A 79 -11.84 7.93 -3.41
N ASN A 80 -11.16 6.94 -2.82
CA ASN A 80 -10.28 6.04 -3.56
C ASN A 80 -11.09 4.88 -4.16
N VAL A 81 -10.80 4.52 -5.41
CA VAL A 81 -11.28 3.29 -6.06
C VAL A 81 -10.11 2.32 -6.16
N TRP A 82 -10.28 1.11 -5.64
CA TRP A 82 -9.28 0.06 -5.68
C TRP A 82 -9.61 -0.95 -6.77
N LEU A 83 -8.64 -1.21 -7.65
CA LEU A 83 -8.71 -2.26 -8.66
C LEU A 83 -7.72 -3.36 -8.27
N LEU A 84 -8.22 -4.58 -8.14
CA LEU A 84 -7.44 -5.77 -7.85
C LEU A 84 -7.62 -6.74 -9.02
N GLN A 85 -6.50 -7.20 -9.59
CA GLN A 85 -6.54 -8.29 -10.54
C GLN A 85 -6.61 -9.60 -9.76
N GLY A 86 -7.61 -10.43 -10.06
CA GLY A 86 -7.84 -11.74 -9.43
C GLY A 86 -7.00 -12.85 -10.02
#